data_AF-A0A817LYL2-F1
#
_entry.id   AF-A0A817LYL2-F1
#
_cell.length_a   1.000
_cell.length_b   1.000
_cell.length_c   1.000
_cell.angle_alpha   90.00
_cell.angle_beta   90.00
_cell.angle_gamma   90.00
#
_symmetry.space_group_name_H-M   'P 1'
#
loop_
_entity.id
_entity.type
_entity.pdbx_description
1 polymer ?
#
loop_
_entity_poly.entity_id
_entity_poly.type
_entity_poly.pdbx_seq_one_letter_code
_entity_poly.pdbx_strand_id
1 'polypeptide(L)'
;MFGRTKPGKADETIQRTKEKITDLTKNSSDRQRHLKQLIDQLSIDDLQAFFKTSYQYIFYLFFENFSQVESNLTRALSKQNQLELEYVTNLLERILTLLPALVHQRWQAHCIFNVIKRYFVVCNSSQGVARGIRLFLLWYQILGNNAVDDEHTFFKSLIRNWNQTLVGTRGSGENTNTDEQVSAAFSETFRTAPGL
;
A
#
# COMPACT_ATOMS: atom_id res chain seq x y z
N MET A 1 -5.22 1.76 46.93
CA MET A 1 -4.14 1.01 46.27
C MET A 1 -4.69 0.44 44.98
N PHE A 2 -4.34 0.98 43.81
CA PHE A 2 -4.72 0.39 42.52
C PHE A 2 -3.75 -0.76 42.23
N GLY A 3 -4.24 -1.99 42.29
CA GLY A 3 -3.45 -3.17 41.95
C GLY A 3 -3.07 -3.14 40.47
N ARG A 4 -1.78 -3.05 40.17
CA ARG A 4 -1.27 -3.39 38.84
C ARG A 4 -1.46 -4.89 38.65
N THR A 5 -2.47 -5.28 37.90
CA THR A 5 -2.57 -6.64 37.36
C THR A 5 -1.32 -6.92 36.54
N LYS A 6 -0.56 -7.96 36.90
CA LYS A 6 0.61 -8.39 36.13
C LYS A 6 0.16 -8.75 34.71
N PRO A 7 0.87 -8.29 33.66
CA PRO A 7 0.52 -8.64 32.29
C PRO A 7 0.57 -10.16 32.10
N GLY A 8 -0.35 -10.71 31.31
CA GLY A 8 -0.36 -12.14 31.00
C GLY A 8 0.81 -12.53 30.09
N LYS A 9 1.14 -13.82 30.02
CA LYS A 9 2.20 -14.33 29.10
C LYS A 9 1.96 -13.93 27.63
N ALA A 10 0.69 -13.76 27.24
CA ALA A 10 0.31 -13.28 25.90
C ALA A 10 0.71 -11.81 25.68
N ASP A 11 0.44 -10.94 26.67
CA ASP A 11 0.79 -9.51 26.62
C ASP A 11 2.31 -9.32 26.53
N GLU A 12 3.08 -10.10 27.28
CA GLU A 12 4.54 -10.08 27.20
C GLU A 12 5.06 -10.51 25.82
N THR A 13 4.40 -11.48 25.17
CA THR A 13 4.77 -11.96 23.84
C THR A 13 4.47 -10.91 22.77
N ILE A 14 3.32 -10.24 22.86
CA ILE A 14 2.94 -9.13 21.99
C ILE A 14 3.94 -7.98 22.15
N GLN A 15 4.28 -7.63 23.39
CA GLN A 15 5.22 -6.55 23.66
C GLN A 15 6.60 -6.81 23.07
N ARG A 16 7.13 -8.04 23.23
CA ARG A 16 8.39 -8.45 22.58
C ARG A 16 8.32 -8.40 21.06
N THR A 17 7.16 -8.74 20.48
CA THR A 17 6.96 -8.65 19.02
C THR A 17 6.97 -7.20 18.53
N LYS A 18 6.33 -6.27 19.28
CA LYS A 18 6.37 -4.83 19.01
C LYS A 18 7.80 -4.29 19.03
N GLU A 19 8.59 -4.67 20.05
CA GLU A 19 10.00 -4.27 20.17
C GLU A 19 10.85 -4.75 18.99
N LYS A 20 10.64 -6.00 18.55
CA LYS A 20 11.34 -6.56 17.38
C LYS A 20 11.03 -5.83 16.08
N ILE A 21 9.83 -5.25 15.92
CA ILE A 21 9.47 -4.49 14.72
C ILE A 21 10.21 -3.15 14.69
N THR A 22 10.42 -2.53 15.85
CA THR A 22 11.11 -1.23 15.97
C THR A 22 12.63 -1.33 16.10
N ASP A 23 13.17 -2.54 16.28
CA ASP A 23 14.60 -2.80 16.44
C ASP A 23 15.35 -2.67 15.10
N LEU A 24 16.02 -1.53 14.90
CA LEU A 24 16.80 -1.25 13.68
C LEU A 24 18.05 -2.13 13.52
N THR A 25 18.44 -2.91 14.54
CA THR A 25 19.53 -3.89 14.40
C THR A 25 19.09 -5.15 13.65
N LYS A 26 17.77 -5.37 13.51
CA LYS A 26 17.20 -6.45 12.70
C LYS A 26 17.07 -6.02 11.24
N ASN A 27 17.26 -6.99 10.34
CA ASN A 27 17.03 -6.75 8.91
C ASN A 27 15.54 -6.48 8.62
N SER A 28 15.27 -5.88 7.46
CA SER A 28 13.91 -5.49 7.05
C SER A 28 12.96 -6.69 6.97
N SER A 29 13.41 -7.83 6.44
CA SER A 29 12.59 -9.04 6.27
C SER A 29 12.16 -9.67 7.60
N ASP A 30 13.02 -9.69 8.61
CA ASP A 30 12.68 -10.18 9.95
C ASP A 30 11.65 -9.27 10.62
N ARG A 31 11.83 -7.95 10.53
CA ARG A 31 10.86 -6.96 11.04
C ARG A 31 9.51 -7.08 10.32
N GLN A 32 9.53 -7.28 9.00
CA GLN A 32 8.33 -7.51 8.19
C GLN A 32 7.58 -8.77 8.65
N ARG A 33 8.28 -9.87 8.93
CA ARG A 33 7.67 -11.10 9.44
C ARG A 33 6.99 -10.87 10.79
N HIS A 34 7.61 -10.13 11.69
CA HIS A 34 7.01 -9.79 12.98
C HIS A 34 5.80 -8.86 12.83
N LEU A 35 5.83 -7.92 11.89
CA LEU A 35 4.69 -7.06 11.60
C LEU A 35 3.50 -7.86 11.03
N LYS A 36 3.75 -8.81 10.10
CA LYS A 36 2.74 -9.76 9.59
C LYS A 36 2.03 -10.46 10.75
N GLN A 37 2.80 -11.05 11.67
CA GLN A 37 2.28 -11.75 12.83
C GLN A 37 1.48 -10.83 13.77
N LEU A 38 1.95 -9.61 14.00
CA LEU A 38 1.31 -8.68 14.93
C LEU A 38 -0.05 -8.20 14.40
N ILE A 39 -0.17 -7.96 13.09
CA ILE A 39 -1.42 -7.52 12.45
C ILE A 39 -2.53 -8.56 12.65
N ASP A 40 -2.21 -9.85 12.61
CA ASP A 40 -3.19 -10.93 12.77
C ASP A 40 -3.56 -11.20 14.25
N GLN A 41 -2.76 -10.71 15.20
CA GLN A 41 -2.94 -10.97 16.64
C GLN A 41 -3.67 -9.86 17.38
N LEU A 42 -3.62 -8.62 16.89
CA LEU A 42 -4.17 -7.46 17.59
C LEU A 42 -5.58 -7.11 17.13
N SER A 43 -6.37 -6.55 18.05
CA SER A 43 -7.59 -5.82 17.71
C SER A 43 -7.24 -4.59 16.85
N ILE A 44 -8.22 -4.07 16.11
CA ILE A 44 -8.03 -2.87 15.29
C ILE A 44 -7.57 -1.69 16.15
N ASP A 45 -8.13 -1.53 17.36
CA ASP A 45 -7.79 -0.43 18.26
C ASP A 45 -6.37 -0.55 18.81
N ASP A 46 -5.94 -1.74 19.22
CA ASP A 46 -4.57 -1.98 19.71
C ASP A 46 -3.53 -1.84 18.59
N LEU A 47 -3.88 -2.29 17.39
CA LEU A 47 -3.06 -2.13 16.20
C LEU A 47 -2.93 -0.64 15.86
N GLN A 48 -4.03 0.12 15.90
CA GLN A 48 -4.02 1.56 15.67
C GLN A 48 -3.15 2.28 16.72
N ALA A 49 -3.27 1.91 17.99
CA ALA A 49 -2.46 2.48 19.07
C ALA A 49 -0.96 2.25 18.83
N PHE A 50 -0.57 1.01 18.48
CA PHE A 50 0.81 0.70 18.13
C PHE A 50 1.28 1.45 16.88
N PHE A 51 0.44 1.54 15.85
CA PHE A 51 0.75 2.26 14.62
C PHE A 51 0.99 3.76 14.89
N LYS A 52 0.20 4.37 15.78
CA LYS A 52 0.37 5.76 16.19
C LYS A 52 1.69 5.99 16.93
N THR A 53 2.06 5.10 17.85
CA THR A 53 3.32 5.25 18.62
C THR A 53 4.57 4.94 17.81
N SER A 54 4.47 4.07 16.81
CA SER A 54 5.61 3.53 16.07
C SER A 54 5.59 3.92 14.58
N TYR A 55 4.88 5.00 14.22
CA TYR A 55 4.55 5.33 12.84
C TYR A 55 5.77 5.48 11.93
N GLN A 56 6.86 6.07 12.43
CA GLN A 56 8.10 6.29 11.66
C GLN A 56 8.73 4.95 11.25
N TYR A 57 8.83 4.00 12.18
CA TYR A 57 9.37 2.66 11.92
C TYR A 57 8.51 1.88 10.94
N ILE A 58 7.18 1.95 11.09
CA ILE A 58 6.24 1.26 10.21
C ILE A 58 6.31 1.83 8.80
N PHE A 59 6.35 3.16 8.67
CA PHE A 59 6.44 3.82 7.36
C PHE A 59 7.76 3.51 6.65
N TYR A 60 8.88 3.57 7.39
CA TYR A 60 10.19 3.22 6.86
C TYR A 60 10.23 1.75 6.40
N LEU A 61 9.77 0.83 7.25
CA LEU A 61 9.69 -0.59 6.92
C LEU A 61 8.81 -0.83 5.69
N PHE A 62 7.65 -0.19 5.61
CA PHE A 62 6.78 -0.27 4.44
C PHE A 62 7.51 0.17 3.16
N PHE A 63 8.18 1.32 3.19
CA PHE A 63 8.87 1.87 2.03
C PHE A 63 10.03 0.97 1.55
N GLU A 64 10.83 0.43 2.48
CA GLU A 64 11.90 -0.52 2.16
C GLU A 64 11.33 -1.78 1.48
N ASN A 65 10.26 -2.36 2.06
CA ASN A 65 9.64 -3.56 1.52
C ASN A 65 9.01 -3.31 0.14
N PHE A 66 8.31 -2.19 -0.04
CA PHE A 66 7.74 -1.82 -1.34
C PHE A 66 8.84 -1.70 -2.41
N SER A 67 9.94 -0.99 -2.10
CA SER A 67 11.05 -0.78 -3.04
C SER A 67 11.71 -2.11 -3.45
N GLN A 68 11.83 -3.05 -2.51
CA GLN A 68 12.34 -4.39 -2.80
C GLN A 68 11.39 -5.18 -3.72
N VAL A 69 10.08 -5.15 -3.42
CA VAL A 69 9.05 -5.84 -4.23
C VAL A 69 8.98 -5.27 -5.63
N GLU A 70 8.98 -3.94 -5.78
CA GLU A 70 9.02 -3.24 -7.05
C GLU A 70 10.20 -3.70 -7.91
N SER A 71 11.41 -3.71 -7.32
CA SER A 71 12.62 -4.15 -8.01
C SER A 71 12.53 -5.61 -8.47
N ASN A 72 11.93 -6.48 -7.65
CA ASN A 72 11.77 -7.90 -7.98
C ASN A 72 10.74 -8.12 -9.09
N LEU A 73 9.61 -7.40 -9.06
CA LEU A 73 8.57 -7.49 -10.09
C LEU A 73 9.01 -6.91 -11.43
N THR A 74 9.84 -5.88 -11.41
CA THR A 74 10.45 -5.30 -12.62
C THR A 74 11.39 -6.30 -13.31
N ARG A 75 12.07 -7.16 -12.52
CA ARG A 75 12.99 -8.19 -13.03
C ARG A 75 12.27 -9.46 -13.48
N ALA A 76 11.32 -9.96 -12.70
CA ALA A 76 10.59 -11.18 -13.02
C ALA A 76 9.21 -11.25 -12.35
N LEU A 77 8.21 -11.61 -13.15
CA LEU A 77 6.90 -11.95 -12.63
C LEU A 77 6.94 -13.36 -12.03
N SER A 78 6.72 -13.46 -10.72
CA SER A 78 6.62 -14.74 -10.01
C SER A 78 5.46 -14.72 -9.02
N LYS A 79 4.89 -15.89 -8.72
CA LYS A 79 3.82 -16.02 -7.72
C LYS A 79 4.25 -15.48 -6.36
N GLN A 80 5.51 -15.67 -5.97
CA GLN A 80 6.04 -15.13 -4.72
C GLN A 80 6.07 -13.59 -4.73
N ASN A 81 6.54 -12.97 -5.82
CA ASN A 81 6.58 -11.51 -5.94
C ASN A 81 5.18 -10.90 -5.93
N GLN A 82 4.18 -11.60 -6.51
CA GLN A 82 2.77 -11.19 -6.45
C GLN A 82 2.20 -11.23 -5.03
N LEU A 83 2.53 -12.26 -4.24
CA LEU A 83 2.11 -12.35 -2.84
C LEU A 83 2.76 -11.27 -1.97
N GLU A 84 4.04 -10.96 -2.20
CA GLU A 84 4.69 -9.85 -1.49
C GLU A 84 4.11 -8.50 -1.91
N LEU A 85 3.71 -8.33 -3.18
CA LEU A 85 2.96 -7.14 -3.63
C LEU A 85 1.63 -7.00 -2.90
N GLU A 86 0.86 -8.08 -2.82
CA GLU A 86 -0.40 -8.08 -2.09
C GLU A 86 -0.18 -7.70 -0.62
N TYR A 87 0.86 -8.23 0.02
CA TYR A 87 1.20 -7.87 1.39
C TYR A 87 1.51 -6.37 1.55
N VAL A 88 2.40 -5.80 0.73
CA VAL A 88 2.74 -4.36 0.86
C VAL A 88 1.55 -3.48 0.51
N THR A 89 0.68 -3.91 -0.40
CA THR A 89 -0.59 -3.23 -0.72
C THR A 89 -1.51 -3.19 0.49
N ASN A 90 -1.70 -4.34 1.15
CA ASN A 90 -2.52 -4.43 2.36
C ASN A 90 -1.92 -3.60 3.50
N LEU A 91 -0.59 -3.58 3.65
CA LEU A 91 0.08 -2.76 4.64
C LEU A 91 -0.14 -1.26 4.39
N LEU A 92 -0.06 -0.80 3.14
CA LEU A 92 -0.37 0.59 2.81
C LEU A 92 -1.83 0.93 3.14
N GLU A 93 -2.78 0.05 2.80
CA GLU A 93 -4.19 0.26 3.15
C GLU A 93 -4.39 0.38 4.68
N ARG A 94 -3.70 -0.45 5.47
CA ARG A 94 -3.69 -0.33 6.94
C ARG A 94 -3.10 0.99 7.40
N ILE A 95 -1.99 1.45 6.84
CA ILE A 95 -1.39 2.75 7.18
C ILE A 95 -2.39 3.89 6.90
N LEU A 96 -3.00 3.90 5.71
CA LEU A 96 -3.97 4.95 5.32
C LEU A 96 -5.21 4.94 6.22
N THR A 97 -5.77 3.77 6.51
CA THR A 97 -7.01 3.64 7.30
C THR A 97 -6.80 3.84 8.80
N LEU A 98 -5.66 3.41 9.35
CA LEU A 98 -5.37 3.53 10.78
C LEU A 98 -4.77 4.89 11.15
N LEU A 99 -4.03 5.54 10.24
CA LEU A 99 -3.26 6.76 10.52
C LEU A 99 -3.59 7.96 9.60
N PRO A 100 -4.86 8.27 9.31
CA PRO A 100 -5.21 9.32 8.34
C PRO A 100 -4.62 10.69 8.73
N ALA A 101 -4.68 11.07 10.01
CA ALA A 101 -4.17 12.36 10.47
C ALA A 101 -2.64 12.49 10.40
N LEU A 102 -1.88 11.38 10.48
CA LEU A 102 -0.42 11.41 10.38
C LEU A 102 0.03 11.44 8.92
N VAL A 103 -0.64 10.67 8.05
CA VAL A 103 -0.43 10.64 6.60
C VAL A 103 -0.58 12.02 5.96
N HIS A 104 -1.39 12.89 6.57
CA HIS A 104 -1.59 14.27 6.17
C HIS A 104 -0.33 15.16 6.27
N GLN A 105 0.74 14.73 6.94
CA GLN A 105 2.00 15.49 7.01
C GLN A 105 2.71 15.52 5.64
N ARG A 106 3.12 16.72 5.20
CA ARG A 106 3.58 17.00 3.81
C ARG A 106 4.59 15.99 3.25
N TRP A 107 5.61 15.58 4.02
CA TRP A 107 6.63 14.66 3.51
C TRP A 107 6.09 13.23 3.34
N GLN A 108 5.21 12.75 4.23
CA GLN A 108 4.60 11.42 4.13
C GLN A 108 3.61 11.36 2.97
N ALA A 109 2.81 12.41 2.81
CA ALA A 109 1.90 12.55 1.68
C ALA A 109 2.63 12.41 0.34
N HIS A 110 3.72 13.17 0.16
CA HIS A 110 4.50 13.09 -1.08
C HIS A 110 5.14 11.71 -1.31
N CYS A 111 5.70 11.10 -0.25
CA CYS A 111 6.24 9.74 -0.35
C CYS A 111 5.17 8.71 -0.74
N ILE A 112 3.97 8.81 -0.17
CA ILE A 112 2.86 7.90 -0.49
C ILE A 112 2.40 8.09 -1.94
N PHE A 113 2.30 9.33 -2.42
CA PHE A 113 1.96 9.59 -3.81
C PHE A 113 2.94 8.91 -4.77
N ASN A 114 4.24 9.07 -4.53
CA ASN A 114 5.28 8.43 -5.34
C ASN A 114 5.23 6.89 -5.28
N VAL A 115 4.91 6.32 -4.12
CA VAL A 115 4.68 4.87 -4.01
C VAL A 115 3.47 4.43 -4.84
N ILE A 116 2.36 5.18 -4.80
CA ILE A 116 1.16 4.86 -5.59
C ILE A 116 1.45 4.94 -7.09
N LYS A 117 2.16 5.97 -7.56
CA LYS A 117 2.56 6.07 -8.98
C LYS A 117 3.38 4.86 -9.41
N ARG A 118 4.38 4.50 -8.61
CA ARG A 118 5.22 3.31 -8.83
C ARG A 118 4.44 1.99 -8.75
N TYR A 119 3.44 1.90 -7.88
CA TYR A 119 2.57 0.74 -7.77
C TYR A 119 1.85 0.45 -9.09
N PHE A 120 1.33 1.49 -9.76
CA PHE A 120 0.66 1.33 -11.07
C PHE A 120 1.59 0.81 -12.17
N VAL A 121 2.90 1.01 -12.07
CA VAL A 121 3.88 0.49 -13.03
C VAL A 121 4.03 -1.03 -12.92
N VAL A 122 3.99 -1.56 -11.69
CA VAL A 122 4.24 -2.97 -11.39
C VAL A 122 2.97 -3.82 -11.25
N CYS A 123 1.81 -3.21 -11.03
CA CYS A 123 0.56 -3.95 -11.02
C CYS A 123 0.17 -4.36 -12.45
N ASN A 124 -0.02 -5.66 -12.68
CA ASN A 124 -0.33 -6.22 -14.01
C ASN A 124 -1.70 -6.91 -14.06
N SER A 125 -2.49 -6.84 -12.98
CA SER A 125 -3.82 -7.48 -12.90
C SER A 125 -4.91 -6.45 -12.68
N SER A 126 -6.12 -6.73 -13.19
CA SER A 126 -7.30 -5.88 -13.02
C SER A 126 -7.61 -5.65 -11.55
N GLN A 127 -7.47 -6.69 -10.73
CA GLN A 127 -7.58 -6.61 -9.28
C GLN A 127 -6.51 -5.69 -8.67
N GLY A 128 -5.27 -5.76 -9.16
CA GLY A 128 -4.17 -4.87 -8.75
C GLY A 128 -4.47 -3.42 -9.08
N VAL A 129 -4.89 -3.13 -10.32
CA VAL A 129 -5.29 -1.78 -10.75
C VAL A 129 -6.43 -1.25 -9.88
N ALA A 130 -7.48 -2.05 -9.64
CA ALA A 130 -8.60 -1.65 -8.78
C ALA A 130 -8.15 -1.36 -7.34
N ARG A 131 -7.22 -2.17 -6.78
CA ARG A 131 -6.61 -1.90 -5.48
C ARG A 131 -5.77 -0.62 -5.49
N GLY A 132 -4.99 -0.37 -6.53
CA GLY A 132 -4.23 0.88 -6.70
C GLY A 132 -5.13 2.11 -6.72
N ILE A 133 -6.25 2.05 -7.46
CA ILE A 133 -7.24 3.13 -7.49
C ILE A 133 -7.84 3.34 -6.10
N ARG A 134 -8.21 2.27 -5.40
CA ARG A 134 -8.73 2.36 -4.02
C ARG A 134 -7.71 3.01 -3.08
N LEU A 135 -6.44 2.60 -3.14
CA LEU A 135 -5.36 3.19 -2.35
C LEU A 135 -5.20 4.69 -2.65
N PHE A 136 -5.20 5.07 -3.92
CA PHE A 136 -5.18 6.47 -4.34
C PHE A 136 -6.36 7.25 -3.75
N LEU A 137 -7.58 6.73 -3.87
CA LEU A 137 -8.77 7.41 -3.35
C LEU A 137 -8.75 7.56 -1.83
N LEU A 138 -8.33 6.54 -1.09
CA LEU A 138 -8.17 6.62 0.37
C LEU A 138 -7.17 7.73 0.73
N TRP A 139 -6.00 7.74 0.08
CA TRP A 139 -4.98 8.75 0.32
C TRP A 139 -5.44 10.16 -0.09
N TYR A 140 -6.06 10.29 -1.25
CA TYR A 140 -6.56 11.56 -1.78
C TYR A 140 -7.68 12.15 -0.89
N GLN A 141 -8.55 11.30 -0.34
CA GLN A 141 -9.54 11.72 0.65
C GLN A 141 -8.90 12.20 1.96
N ILE A 142 -7.79 11.58 2.39
CA ILE A 142 -7.03 12.01 3.56
C ILE A 142 -6.39 13.39 3.33
N LEU A 143 -5.94 13.69 2.11
CA LEU A 143 -5.41 15.01 1.76
C LEU A 143 -6.49 16.10 1.82
N GLY A 144 -7.70 15.80 1.35
CA GLY A 144 -8.78 16.77 1.26
C GLY A 144 -8.36 18.04 0.51
N ASN A 145 -8.47 19.19 1.17
CA ASN A 145 -8.13 20.50 0.58
C ASN A 145 -6.62 20.75 0.43
N ASN A 146 -5.76 19.82 0.84
CA ASN A 146 -4.31 19.95 0.74
C ASN A 146 -3.70 19.27 -0.49
N ALA A 147 -4.53 18.63 -1.34
CA ALA A 147 -4.09 18.13 -2.63
C ALA A 147 -3.62 19.29 -3.52
N VAL A 148 -2.53 19.08 -4.26
CA VAL A 148 -2.01 20.06 -5.23
C VAL A 148 -2.36 19.61 -6.66
N ASP A 149 -2.00 20.44 -7.64
CA ASP A 149 -2.41 20.24 -9.03
C ASP A 149 -1.94 18.90 -9.62
N ASP A 150 -0.80 18.37 -9.15
CA ASP A 150 -0.27 17.08 -9.59
C ASP A 150 -1.18 15.93 -9.18
N GLU A 151 -1.68 15.91 -7.94
CA GLU A 151 -2.62 14.89 -7.47
C GLU A 151 -3.97 15.00 -8.18
N HIS A 152 -4.45 16.22 -8.42
CA HIS A 152 -5.67 16.46 -9.18
C HIS A 152 -5.53 15.97 -10.63
N THR A 153 -4.38 16.20 -11.24
CA THR A 153 -4.06 15.74 -12.60
C THR A 153 -3.99 14.22 -12.66
N PHE A 154 -3.37 13.59 -11.66
CA PHE A 154 -3.33 12.14 -11.54
C PHE A 154 -4.72 11.55 -11.34
N PHE A 155 -5.58 12.17 -10.52
CA PHE A 155 -6.97 11.73 -10.38
C PHE A 155 -7.74 11.80 -11.70
N LYS A 156 -7.61 12.89 -12.45
CA LYS A 156 -8.23 13.05 -13.78
C LYS A 156 -7.72 12.00 -14.77
N SER A 157 -6.42 11.66 -14.75
CA SER A 157 -5.86 10.64 -15.62
C SER A 157 -6.39 9.25 -15.27
N LEU A 158 -6.53 8.91 -13.98
CA LEU A 158 -7.16 7.65 -13.55
C LEU A 158 -8.58 7.51 -14.10
N ILE A 159 -9.42 8.54 -13.98
CA ILE A 159 -10.80 8.52 -14.49
C ILE A 159 -10.81 8.39 -16.02
N ARG A 160 -9.98 9.17 -16.71
CA ARG A 160 -9.89 9.14 -18.17
C ARG A 160 -9.50 7.75 -18.66
N ASN A 161 -8.43 7.19 -18.09
CA ASN A 161 -7.89 5.89 -18.49
C ASN A 161 -8.90 4.78 -18.17
N TRP A 162 -9.57 4.84 -17.01
CA TRP A 162 -10.62 3.90 -16.65
C TRP A 162 -11.76 3.89 -17.68
N ASN A 163 -12.22 5.07 -18.10
CA ASN A 163 -13.27 5.19 -19.10
C ASN A 163 -12.82 4.71 -20.50
N GLN A 164 -11.59 5.02 -20.90
CA GLN A 164 -11.05 4.56 -22.19
C GLN A 164 -10.95 3.04 -22.26
N THR A 165 -10.51 2.42 -21.17
CA THR A 165 -10.46 0.97 -21.06
C THR A 165 -11.85 0.34 -21.19
N LEU A 166 -12.89 0.93 -20.59
CA LEU A 166 -14.28 0.45 -20.73
C LEU A 166 -14.85 0.62 -22.15
N VAL A 167 -14.52 1.73 -22.82
CA VAL A 167 -15.02 2.04 -24.18
C VAL A 167 -14.32 1.16 -25.23
N GLY A 168 -13.01 0.90 -25.09
CA GLY A 168 -12.26 0.02 -25.99
C GLY A 168 -12.79 -1.41 -26.01
N THR A 169 -13.27 -1.93 -24.87
CA THR A 169 -13.82 -3.30 -24.77
C THR A 169 -15.21 -3.45 -25.38
N ARG A 170 -15.98 -2.37 -25.58
CA ARG A 170 -17.32 -2.44 -26.20
C ARG A 170 -17.30 -2.52 -27.73
N GLY A 171 -16.15 -2.29 -28.37
CA GLY A 171 -16.01 -2.25 -29.84
C GLY A 171 -15.60 -3.58 -30.49
N SER A 172 -15.18 -4.58 -29.73
CA SER A 172 -14.63 -5.84 -30.25
C SER A 172 -15.37 -7.02 -29.63
N GLY A 173 -16.40 -7.51 -30.34
CA GLY A 173 -17.08 -8.74 -29.97
C GLY A 173 -16.20 -9.95 -30.25
N GLU A 174 -15.50 -10.44 -29.22
CA GLU A 174 -15.04 -11.83 -29.12
C GLU A 174 -14.63 -12.12 -27.67
N ASN A 175 -15.11 -13.25 -27.15
CA ASN A 175 -15.02 -13.65 -25.74
C ASN A 175 -13.62 -14.14 -25.36
N THR A 176 -13.29 -13.90 -24.08
CA THR A 176 -12.18 -14.40 -23.26
C THR A 176 -10.89 -13.54 -23.22
N ASN A 177 -10.48 -13.22 -22.00
CA ASN A 177 -9.33 -12.41 -21.55
C ASN A 177 -9.46 -10.87 -21.48
N THR A 178 -10.69 -10.36 -21.39
CA THR A 178 -10.98 -8.91 -21.26
C THR A 178 -10.32 -8.26 -20.05
N ASP A 179 -10.37 -8.86 -18.86
CA ASP A 179 -9.87 -8.21 -17.63
C ASP A 179 -8.34 -8.04 -17.61
N GLU A 180 -7.60 -9.02 -18.14
CA GLU A 180 -6.14 -8.99 -18.20
C GLU A 180 -5.67 -8.00 -19.27
N GLN A 181 -6.35 -7.93 -20.42
CA GLN A 181 -6.07 -6.96 -21.48
C GLN A 181 -6.40 -5.53 -21.05
N VAL A 182 -7.53 -5.33 -20.35
CA VAL A 182 -7.95 -4.07 -19.72
C VAL A 182 -6.87 -3.58 -18.76
N SER A 183 -6.36 -4.48 -17.90
CA SER A 183 -5.30 -4.15 -16.96
C SER A 183 -3.97 -3.87 -17.67
N ALA A 184 -3.60 -4.66 -18.68
CA ALA A 184 -2.35 -4.48 -19.40
C ALA A 184 -2.34 -3.13 -20.13
N ALA A 185 -3.43 -2.77 -20.81
CA ALA A 185 -3.58 -1.49 -21.48
C ALA A 185 -3.57 -0.31 -20.50
N PHE A 186 -4.21 -0.45 -19.34
CA PHE A 186 -4.18 0.55 -18.28
C PHE A 186 -2.76 0.74 -17.75
N SER A 187 -2.08 -0.34 -17.37
CA SER A 187 -0.69 -0.30 -16.88
C SER A 187 0.29 0.21 -17.94
N GLU A 188 0.11 -0.14 -19.21
CA GLU A 188 0.93 0.35 -20.32
C GLU A 188 0.75 1.85 -20.56
N THR A 189 -0.48 2.37 -20.43
CA THR A 189 -0.75 3.82 -20.47
C THR A 189 0.03 4.56 -19.39
N PHE A 190 0.15 4.00 -18.18
CA PHE A 190 0.96 4.57 -17.11
C PHE A 190 2.47 4.40 -17.31
N ARG A 191 2.94 3.37 -18.03
CA ARG A 191 4.37 3.22 -18.41
C ARG A 191 4.80 4.17 -19.51
N THR A 192 3.91 4.49 -20.45
CA THR A 192 4.23 5.20 -21.69
C THR A 192 3.93 6.69 -21.64
N ALA A 193 3.17 7.17 -20.65
CA ALA A 193 2.94 8.59 -20.43
C ALA A 193 4.20 9.25 -19.82
N PRO A 194 4.96 10.05 -20.58
CA PRO A 194 6.09 10.79 -20.03
C PRO A 194 5.54 12.01 -19.29
N GLY A 195 5.65 12.03 -17.96
CA GLY A 195 5.30 13.19 -17.14
C GLY A 195 4.05 13.06 -16.26
N LEU A 196 3.68 11.84 -15.84
CA LEU A 196 2.97 11.62 -14.57
C LEU A 196 3.98 11.32 -13.45
#